data_AF-A0A1E7GU35-F1
#
_entry.id   AF-A0A1E7GU35-F1
#
_cell.length_a   1.000
_cell.length_b   1.000
_cell.length_c   1.000
_cell.angle_alpha   90.00
_cell.angle_beta   90.00
_cell.angle_gamma   90.00
#
_symmetry.space_group_name_H-M   'P 1'
#
loop_
_entity.id
_entity.type
_entity.pdbx_description
1 polymer ?
#
loop_
_entity_poly.entity_id
_entity_poly.type
_entity_poly.pdbx_seq_one_letter_code
_entity_poly.pdbx_strand_id
1 'polypeptide(L)'
;MKTNSKFFILPIISVLLMFMLLRDGAVAVASEKSLLEEVKAVNEPFDSQSVKQVRPVTQKTVLAKEEYQGGTFRVLARKHAIERYKCSRCHLDKPVLVTQGLELTHGNVVINHGRKGDELGCIDCHHPDDRDYLEDKKGRKVDFDHSYQLCGQCHFRQKRDWLGGAHGKRVSNWAGDRVVYNCASCHNPHSPRFEKRFPATYSVPLN
;
A
#
# COMPACT_ATOMS: atom_id res chain seq x y z
N MET A 1 56.01 -13.02 -65.97
CA MET A 1 55.48 -11.69 -66.32
C MET A 1 54.39 -11.36 -65.30
N LYS A 2 54.59 -10.34 -64.45
CA LYS A 2 53.69 -9.99 -63.32
C LYS A 2 52.36 -9.45 -63.86
N THR A 3 51.26 -10.14 -63.60
CA THR A 3 49.91 -9.69 -63.94
C THR A 3 49.47 -8.59 -62.97
N ASN A 4 49.31 -7.38 -63.49
CA ASN A 4 48.81 -6.21 -62.77
C ASN A 4 47.33 -6.41 -62.36
N SER A 5 47.07 -6.89 -61.14
CA SER A 5 45.71 -7.00 -60.58
C SER A 5 45.15 -5.67 -60.04
N LYS A 6 45.81 -4.54 -60.29
CA LYS A 6 45.45 -3.24 -59.71
C LYS A 6 44.19 -2.60 -60.31
N PHE A 7 43.68 -3.09 -61.46
CA PHE A 7 42.54 -2.46 -62.15
C PHE A 7 41.15 -2.94 -61.70
N PHE A 8 41.03 -4.09 -61.02
CA PHE A 8 39.73 -4.61 -60.57
C PHE A 8 39.42 -4.35 -59.10
N ILE A 9 40.38 -3.86 -58.31
CA ILE A 9 40.20 -3.69 -56.86
C ILE A 9 39.53 -2.34 -56.55
N LEU A 10 39.81 -1.27 -57.31
CA LEU A 10 39.19 0.05 -57.12
C LEU A 10 37.64 0.06 -57.25
N PRO A 11 37.01 -0.55 -58.28
CA PRO A 11 35.56 -0.51 -58.40
C PRO A 11 34.88 -1.36 -57.31
N ILE A 12 35.51 -2.46 -56.87
CA ILE A 12 34.98 -3.31 -55.80
C ILE A 12 35.02 -2.58 -54.46
N ILE A 13 36.11 -1.89 -54.13
CA ILE A 13 36.20 -1.08 -52.91
C ILE A 13 35.19 0.07 -52.95
N SER A 14 35.01 0.74 -54.09
CA SER A 14 34.03 1.81 -54.22
C SER A 14 32.58 1.32 -54.06
N VAL A 15 32.26 0.14 -54.58
CA VAL A 15 30.94 -0.50 -54.40
C VAL A 15 30.74 -0.95 -52.95
N LEU A 16 31.77 -1.50 -52.30
CA LEU A 16 31.70 -1.92 -50.90
C LEU A 16 31.59 -0.73 -49.93
N LEU A 17 32.29 0.38 -50.21
CA LEU A 17 32.19 1.62 -49.45
C LEU A 17 30.81 2.26 -49.62
N MET A 18 30.27 2.26 -50.84
CA MET A 18 28.91 2.72 -51.12
C MET A 18 27.85 1.83 -50.45
N PHE A 19 28.08 0.51 -50.39
CA PHE A 19 27.22 -0.42 -49.66
C PHE A 19 27.30 -0.21 -48.14
N MET A 20 28.48 0.11 -47.57
CA MET A 20 28.60 0.45 -46.14
C MET A 20 27.96 1.81 -45.82
N LEU A 21 28.15 2.83 -46.66
CA LEU A 21 27.50 4.14 -46.49
C LEU A 21 25.96 4.05 -46.61
N LEU A 22 25.43 3.08 -47.37
CA LEU A 22 24.00 2.79 -47.45
C LEU A 22 23.48 1.90 -46.31
N ARG A 23 24.35 1.21 -45.55
CA ARG A 23 23.95 0.27 -44.49
C ARG A 23 23.83 0.91 -43.11
N ASP A 24 24.60 1.98 -42.86
CA ASP A 24 24.58 2.71 -41.57
C ASP A 24 23.63 3.92 -41.57
N GLY A 25 22.68 3.95 -42.51
CA GLY A 25 21.54 4.85 -42.51
C GLY A 25 20.36 4.34 -41.72
N ALA A 26 20.56 3.61 -40.61
CA ALA A 26 19.52 3.52 -39.59
C ALA A 26 19.47 4.89 -38.91
N VAL A 27 18.87 5.86 -39.61
CA VAL A 27 18.42 7.10 -38.99
C VAL A 27 17.64 6.64 -37.77
N ALA A 28 18.11 7.01 -36.58
CA ALA A 28 17.30 6.91 -35.39
C ALA A 28 16.14 7.87 -35.61
N VAL A 29 15.11 7.41 -36.32
CA VAL A 29 13.88 8.15 -36.54
C VAL A 29 13.26 8.25 -35.16
N ALA A 30 13.36 9.42 -34.56
CA ALA A 30 12.53 9.76 -33.41
C ALA A 30 11.09 9.40 -33.80
N SER A 31 10.41 8.63 -32.96
CA SER A 31 8.99 8.29 -33.15
C SER A 31 8.24 9.45 -33.80
N GLU A 32 7.59 9.22 -34.93
CA GLU A 32 6.89 10.28 -35.69
C GLU A 32 5.85 11.00 -34.84
N LYS A 33 5.39 10.36 -33.76
CA LYS A 33 4.47 10.92 -32.78
C LYS A 33 5.21 11.29 -31.52
N SER A 34 4.92 12.49 -31.04
CA SER A 34 5.34 12.92 -29.71
C SER A 34 4.68 12.05 -28.62
N LEU A 35 5.35 11.88 -27.47
CA LEU A 35 4.79 11.22 -26.30
C LEU A 35 3.40 11.78 -25.93
N LEU A 36 3.20 13.09 -26.09
CA LEU A 36 1.94 13.75 -25.79
C LEU A 36 0.82 13.35 -26.76
N GLU A 37 1.12 13.16 -28.04
CA GLU A 37 0.14 12.66 -29.01
C GLU A 37 -0.21 11.21 -28.74
N GLU A 38 0.76 10.39 -28.35
CA GLU A 38 0.52 9.01 -27.95
C GLU A 38 -0.38 8.94 -26.71
N VAL A 39 -0.09 9.70 -25.66
CA VAL A 39 -0.92 9.78 -24.44
C VAL A 39 -2.32 10.30 -24.74
N LYS A 40 -2.47 11.30 -25.62
CA LYS A 40 -3.78 11.85 -26.01
C LYS A 40 -4.60 10.91 -26.88
N ALA A 41 -3.96 10.02 -27.62
CA ALA A 41 -4.65 9.05 -28.47
C ALA A 41 -5.24 7.87 -27.68
N VAL A 42 -4.79 7.65 -26.44
CA VAL A 42 -5.31 6.61 -25.55
C VAL A 42 -6.64 7.07 -24.93
N ASN A 43 -7.71 6.35 -25.23
CA ASN A 43 -9.03 6.57 -24.64
C ASN A 43 -9.41 5.51 -23.58
N GLU A 44 -8.65 4.41 -23.49
CA GLU A 44 -8.94 3.34 -22.55
C GLU A 44 -8.56 3.73 -21.11
N PRO A 45 -9.41 3.40 -20.12
CA PRO A 45 -9.05 3.58 -18.71
C PRO A 45 -7.78 2.81 -18.35
N PHE A 46 -6.93 3.43 -17.53
CA PHE A 46 -5.74 2.75 -17.02
C PHE A 46 -6.11 1.56 -16.14
N ASP A 47 -5.81 0.34 -16.60
CA ASP A 47 -5.91 -0.86 -15.78
C ASP A 47 -4.63 -1.08 -14.98
N SER A 48 -4.67 -0.67 -13.71
CA SER A 48 -3.55 -0.89 -12.79
C SER A 48 -3.19 -2.36 -12.58
N GLN A 49 -4.11 -3.31 -12.80
CA GLN A 49 -3.87 -4.75 -12.58
C GLN A 49 -3.05 -5.38 -13.71
N SER A 50 -3.11 -4.84 -14.92
CA SER A 50 -2.28 -5.26 -16.06
C SER A 50 -0.78 -5.06 -15.84
N VAL A 51 -0.38 -4.23 -14.88
CA VAL A 51 1.02 -3.89 -14.61
C VAL A 51 1.73 -5.06 -13.93
N LYS A 52 2.70 -5.65 -14.63
CA LYS A 52 3.58 -6.69 -14.08
C LYS A 52 4.39 -6.13 -12.90
N GLN A 53 4.16 -6.67 -11.70
CA GLN A 53 4.87 -6.23 -10.50
C GLN A 53 6.33 -6.71 -10.50
N VAL A 54 7.25 -5.75 -10.41
CA VAL A 54 8.71 -6.03 -10.33
C VAL A 54 9.10 -6.56 -8.95
N ARG A 55 8.37 -6.17 -7.89
CA ARG A 55 8.62 -6.59 -6.50
C ARG A 55 7.30 -6.85 -5.77
N PRO A 56 6.78 -8.09 -5.72
CA PRO A 56 5.51 -8.37 -5.05
C PRO A 56 5.63 -8.15 -3.54
N VAL A 57 4.50 -7.82 -2.90
CA VAL A 57 4.42 -7.69 -1.44
C VAL A 57 4.45 -9.08 -0.81
N THR A 58 5.44 -9.33 0.04
CA THR A 58 5.63 -10.64 0.71
C THR A 58 4.97 -10.73 2.07
N GLN A 59 4.61 -9.59 2.68
CA GLN A 59 3.95 -9.57 3.98
C GLN A 59 2.55 -10.20 3.93
N LYS A 60 2.14 -10.80 5.06
CA LYS A 60 0.79 -11.37 5.21
C LYS A 60 -0.27 -10.30 4.99
N THR A 61 -1.26 -10.63 4.19
CA THR A 61 -2.34 -9.73 3.78
C THR A 61 -3.68 -10.43 3.83
N VAL A 62 -4.75 -9.65 4.04
CA VAL A 62 -6.13 -10.08 3.95
C VAL A 62 -6.84 -9.36 2.81
N LEU A 63 -7.93 -9.95 2.32
CA LEU A 63 -8.74 -9.35 1.27
C LEU A 63 -9.78 -8.41 1.89
N ALA A 64 -9.72 -7.12 1.56
CA ALA A 64 -10.78 -6.18 1.83
C ALA A 64 -11.83 -6.27 0.73
N LYS A 65 -13.08 -6.54 1.11
CA LYS A 65 -14.25 -6.51 0.23
C LYS A 65 -15.16 -5.40 0.71
N GLU A 66 -15.12 -4.26 0.04
CA GLU A 66 -15.87 -3.07 0.44
C GLU A 66 -16.69 -2.59 -0.77
N GLU A 67 -18.01 -2.70 -0.67
CA GLU A 67 -18.95 -2.41 -1.76
C GLU A 67 -18.92 -0.93 -2.17
N TYR A 68 -18.67 -0.03 -1.22
CA TYR A 68 -18.69 1.41 -1.44
C TYR A 68 -17.30 1.96 -1.80
N GLN A 69 -17.12 2.44 -3.05
CA GLN A 69 -15.91 3.10 -3.59
C GLN A 69 -14.57 2.33 -3.51
N GLY A 70 -14.51 1.20 -2.79
CA GLY A 70 -13.25 0.52 -2.45
C GLY A 70 -12.92 -0.69 -3.33
N GLY A 71 -13.92 -1.30 -3.96
CA GLY A 71 -13.73 -2.54 -4.72
C GLY A 71 -13.09 -3.63 -3.86
N THR A 72 -12.40 -4.57 -4.52
CA THR A 72 -11.64 -5.63 -3.85
C THR A 72 -10.16 -5.30 -3.90
N PHE A 73 -9.49 -5.22 -2.74
CA PHE A 73 -8.05 -4.97 -2.64
C PHE A 73 -7.47 -5.64 -1.40
N ARG A 74 -6.14 -5.61 -1.22
CA ARG A 74 -5.45 -6.26 -0.11
C ARG A 74 -5.06 -5.27 0.98
N VAL A 75 -5.10 -5.71 2.23
CA VAL A 75 -4.68 -4.95 3.40
C VAL A 75 -3.63 -5.76 4.15
N LEU A 76 -2.59 -5.12 4.68
CA LEU A 76 -1.65 -5.82 5.57
C LEU A 76 -2.39 -6.38 6.77
N ALA A 77 -2.18 -7.66 7.04
CA ALA A 77 -2.71 -8.31 8.23
C ALA A 77 -2.09 -7.65 9.48
N ARG A 78 -2.90 -7.37 10.49
CA ARG A 78 -2.52 -6.73 11.74
C ARG A 78 -2.31 -7.76 12.86
N LYS A 79 -3.12 -8.80 12.88
CA LYS A 79 -3.27 -9.78 13.97
C LYS A 79 -1.95 -10.44 14.36
N HIS A 80 -1.13 -10.79 13.37
CA HIS A 80 0.19 -11.40 13.61
C HIS A 80 1.23 -10.44 14.19
N ALA A 81 1.00 -9.13 14.09
CA ALA A 81 1.87 -8.09 14.63
C ALA A 81 1.39 -7.58 16.01
N ILE A 82 0.45 -8.29 16.64
CA ILE A 82 0.03 -8.05 18.02
C ILE A 82 0.87 -8.97 18.91
N GLU A 83 1.73 -8.38 19.73
CA GLU A 83 2.77 -9.10 20.50
C GLU A 83 2.24 -10.25 21.35
N ARG A 84 1.09 -10.06 22.01
CA ARG A 84 0.48 -11.06 22.92
C ARG A 84 -0.81 -11.69 22.38
N TYR A 85 -0.96 -11.81 21.06
CA TYR A 85 -2.06 -12.58 20.47
C TYR A 85 -1.77 -14.09 20.53
N LYS A 86 -2.72 -14.98 20.85
CA LYS A 86 -4.17 -14.80 21.09
C LYS A 86 -4.50 -14.37 22.52
N CYS A 87 -5.48 -13.48 22.63
CA CYS A 87 -6.00 -12.93 23.89
C CYS A 87 -6.70 -14.02 24.72
N SER A 88 -7.36 -14.96 24.05
CA SER A 88 -8.02 -16.14 24.65
C SER A 88 -7.09 -17.06 25.42
N ARG A 89 -5.76 -16.89 25.31
CA ARG A 89 -4.80 -17.62 26.15
C ARG A 89 -4.90 -17.25 27.63
N CYS A 90 -5.33 -16.02 27.93
CA CYS A 90 -5.54 -15.53 29.30
C CYS A 90 -7.00 -15.18 29.56
N HIS A 91 -7.73 -14.69 28.55
CA HIS A 91 -9.16 -14.38 28.65
C HIS A 91 -10.00 -15.64 28.38
N LEU A 92 -10.16 -16.44 29.43
CA LEU A 92 -10.97 -17.65 29.45
C LEU A 92 -12.39 -17.33 29.94
N ASP A 93 -13.21 -18.37 30.17
CA ASP A 93 -14.61 -18.26 30.63
C ASP A 93 -14.77 -17.56 32.00
N LYS A 94 -13.68 -17.37 32.76
CA LYS A 94 -13.70 -16.59 33.99
C LYS A 94 -13.41 -15.12 33.69
N PRO A 95 -14.31 -14.19 34.04
CA PRO A 95 -14.10 -12.78 33.77
C PRO A 95 -12.86 -12.28 34.54
N VAL A 96 -11.91 -11.70 33.81
CA VAL A 96 -10.78 -10.98 34.40
C VAL A 96 -11.27 -9.56 34.71
N LEU A 97 -11.25 -9.18 35.99
CA LEU A 97 -11.63 -7.82 36.39
C LEU A 97 -10.66 -6.79 35.79
N VAL A 98 -11.16 -5.63 35.36
CA VAL A 98 -10.35 -4.57 34.74
C VAL A 98 -9.19 -4.14 35.65
N THR A 99 -9.41 -4.12 36.97
CA THR A 99 -8.38 -3.83 37.97
C THR A 99 -7.21 -4.82 37.91
N GLN A 100 -7.49 -6.12 37.74
CA GLN A 100 -6.48 -7.18 37.62
C GLN A 100 -5.80 -7.17 36.25
N GLY A 101 -6.54 -6.90 35.18
CA GLY A 101 -6.00 -6.85 33.82
C GLY A 101 -5.05 -5.67 33.59
N LEU A 102 -5.37 -4.50 34.16
CA LEU A 102 -4.54 -3.30 34.11
C LEU A 102 -3.24 -3.52 34.89
N GLU A 103 -3.28 -4.12 36.08
CA GLU A 103 -2.07 -4.29 36.89
C GLU A 103 -1.09 -5.34 36.31
N LEU A 104 -1.60 -6.36 35.61
CA LEU A 104 -0.78 -7.49 35.15
C LEU A 104 -0.24 -7.34 33.72
N THR A 105 -1.07 -6.94 32.75
CA THR A 105 -0.71 -7.03 31.31
C THR A 105 -1.10 -5.82 30.47
N HIS A 106 -2.00 -4.96 30.95
CA HIS A 106 -2.50 -3.81 30.21
C HIS A 106 -2.16 -2.46 30.86
N GLY A 107 -1.30 -2.43 31.88
CA GLY A 107 -1.08 -1.26 32.74
C GLY A 107 -0.43 -0.06 32.06
N ASN A 108 0.13 -0.28 30.89
CA ASN A 108 0.69 0.76 30.02
C ASN A 108 -0.29 1.24 28.93
N VAL A 109 -1.55 0.77 28.94
CA VAL A 109 -2.57 1.18 27.98
C VAL A 109 -3.37 2.34 28.54
N VAL A 110 -3.25 3.51 27.91
CA VAL A 110 -4.06 4.70 28.18
C VAL A 110 -4.97 4.95 26.99
N ILE A 111 -6.28 5.05 27.24
CA ILE A 111 -7.27 5.37 26.21
C ILE A 111 -7.47 6.88 26.16
N ASN A 112 -7.07 7.48 25.04
CA ASN A 112 -7.24 8.89 24.71
C ASN A 112 -8.11 9.00 23.44
N HIS A 113 -9.27 8.36 23.46
CA HIS A 113 -10.17 8.30 22.31
C HIS A 113 -11.63 8.42 22.76
N GLY A 114 -12.39 9.27 22.06
CA GLY A 114 -13.77 9.58 22.38
C GLY A 114 -13.96 11.09 22.45
N ARG A 115 -15.16 11.54 22.85
CA ARG A 115 -15.41 12.95 23.11
C ARG A 115 -15.03 13.23 24.56
N LYS A 116 -14.55 14.44 24.87
CA LYS A 116 -14.26 14.83 26.26
C LYS A 116 -15.51 14.67 27.13
N GLY A 117 -15.42 13.87 28.20
CA GLY A 117 -16.54 13.52 29.08
C GLY A 117 -17.43 12.37 28.58
N ASP A 118 -17.04 11.75 27.46
CA ASP A 118 -17.65 10.57 26.84
C ASP A 118 -16.55 9.78 26.12
N GLU A 119 -15.48 9.50 26.87
CA GLU A 119 -14.34 8.71 26.43
C GLU A 119 -14.76 7.25 26.21
N LEU A 120 -14.22 6.63 25.16
CA LEU A 120 -14.47 5.23 24.87
C LEU A 120 -13.76 4.33 25.89
N GLY A 121 -14.45 3.27 26.31
CA GLY A 121 -13.89 2.18 27.09
C GLY A 121 -13.31 1.06 26.21
N CYS A 122 -12.69 0.08 26.86
CA CYS A 122 -12.09 -1.06 26.19
C CYS A 122 -13.11 -1.83 25.33
N ILE A 123 -14.31 -2.05 25.88
CA ILE A 123 -15.37 -2.85 25.27
C ILE A 123 -16.18 -2.09 24.20
N ASP A 124 -15.93 -0.80 24.02
CA ASP A 124 -16.52 -0.06 22.89
C ASP A 124 -15.92 -0.48 21.53
N CYS A 125 -14.77 -1.14 21.58
CA CYS A 125 -14.04 -1.63 20.41
C CYS A 125 -13.74 -3.13 20.50
N HIS A 126 -13.46 -3.64 21.70
CA HIS A 126 -13.17 -5.06 21.91
C HIS A 126 -14.45 -5.83 22.23
N HIS A 127 -14.58 -7.02 21.66
CA HIS A 127 -15.72 -7.88 21.95
C HIS A 127 -15.76 -8.24 23.45
N PRO A 128 -16.93 -8.15 24.12
CA PRO A 128 -17.09 -8.24 25.57
C PRO A 128 -16.88 -9.63 26.16
N ASP A 129 -16.95 -10.69 25.35
CA ASP A 129 -16.58 -12.06 25.76
C ASP A 129 -15.37 -12.62 25.00
N ASP A 130 -15.42 -12.65 23.67
CA ASP A 130 -14.37 -13.18 22.80
C ASP A 130 -13.26 -12.15 22.45
N ARG A 131 -12.30 -11.97 23.37
CA ARG A 131 -11.21 -10.96 23.21
C ARG A 131 -10.29 -11.17 22.00
N ASP A 132 -10.40 -12.28 21.28
CA ASP A 132 -9.67 -12.48 20.02
C ASP A 132 -10.27 -11.69 18.85
N TYR A 133 -11.41 -11.03 19.07
CA TYR A 133 -12.09 -10.17 18.11
C TYR A 133 -12.38 -8.77 18.68
N LEU A 134 -12.59 -7.86 17.73
CA LEU A 134 -13.24 -6.58 17.97
C LEU A 134 -14.75 -6.77 17.83
N GLU A 135 -15.52 -5.83 18.36
CA GLU A 135 -16.97 -5.78 18.19
C GLU A 135 -17.38 -4.39 17.75
N ASP A 136 -18.26 -4.34 16.76
CA ASP A 136 -18.79 -3.10 16.23
C ASP A 136 -20.04 -2.66 16.99
N LYS A 137 -20.48 -1.40 16.83
CA LYS A 137 -21.68 -0.88 17.54
C LYS A 137 -23.00 -1.63 17.25
N LYS A 138 -23.01 -2.59 16.32
CA LYS A 138 -24.17 -3.47 16.03
C LYS A 138 -23.99 -4.88 16.62
N GLY A 139 -22.95 -5.12 17.42
CA GLY A 139 -22.64 -6.42 18.02
C GLY A 139 -21.96 -7.40 17.04
N ARG A 140 -21.47 -6.92 15.89
CA ARG A 140 -20.83 -7.81 14.90
C ARG A 140 -19.36 -7.99 15.24
N LYS A 141 -18.89 -9.24 15.25
CA LYS A 141 -17.47 -9.56 15.36
C LYS A 141 -16.70 -9.00 14.17
N VAL A 142 -15.63 -8.27 14.48
CA VAL A 142 -14.68 -7.71 13.52
C VAL A 142 -13.31 -8.31 13.80
N ASP A 143 -12.68 -8.87 12.78
CA ASP A 143 -11.32 -9.38 12.89
C ASP A 143 -10.32 -8.21 13.02
N PHE A 144 -9.26 -8.37 13.83
CA PHE A 144 -8.19 -7.36 13.94
C PHE A 144 -7.53 -7.03 12.59
N ASP A 145 -7.48 -7.98 11.65
CA ASP A 145 -7.00 -7.74 10.28
C ASP A 145 -7.92 -6.78 9.49
N HIS A 146 -9.15 -6.58 9.96
CA HIS A 146 -10.20 -5.77 9.37
C HIS A 146 -10.57 -4.55 10.24
N SER A 147 -9.67 -4.07 11.11
CA SER A 147 -9.95 -2.94 12.03
C SER A 147 -10.52 -1.68 11.35
N TYR A 148 -10.24 -1.46 10.06
CA TYR A 148 -10.84 -0.37 9.27
C TYR A 148 -12.38 -0.42 9.22
N GLN A 149 -12.99 -1.60 9.36
CA GLN A 149 -14.45 -1.76 9.43
C GLN A 149 -15.02 -1.14 10.71
N LEU A 150 -14.33 -1.36 11.84
CA LEU A 150 -14.68 -0.77 13.12
C LEU A 150 -14.44 0.75 13.12
N CYS A 151 -13.23 1.19 12.74
CA CYS A 151 -12.88 2.61 12.75
C CYS A 151 -13.84 3.44 11.88
N GLY A 152 -14.24 2.89 10.72
CA GLY A 152 -15.13 3.54 9.77
C GLY A 152 -16.57 3.74 10.24
N GLN A 153 -16.99 3.15 11.37
CA GLN A 153 -18.32 3.39 11.94
C GLN A 153 -18.50 4.87 12.33
N CYS A 154 -17.46 5.46 12.92
CA CYS A 154 -17.45 6.87 13.30
C CYS A 154 -16.60 7.72 12.32
N HIS A 155 -15.50 7.17 11.79
CA HIS A 155 -14.59 7.86 10.89
C HIS A 155 -14.89 7.55 9.41
N PHE A 156 -16.16 7.67 9.02
CA PHE A 156 -16.63 7.30 7.67
C PHE A 156 -15.94 8.09 6.55
N ARG A 157 -15.62 9.37 6.76
CA ARG A 157 -14.89 10.20 5.77
C ARG A 157 -13.48 9.67 5.56
N GLN A 158 -12.75 9.41 6.64
CA GLN A 158 -11.40 8.84 6.57
C GLN A 158 -11.42 7.44 5.97
N LYS A 159 -12.40 6.60 6.32
CA LYS A 159 -12.58 5.29 5.67
C LYS A 159 -12.83 5.44 4.18
N ARG A 160 -13.75 6.32 3.76
CA ARG A 160 -14.01 6.57 2.32
C ARG A 160 -12.75 6.98 1.58
N ASP A 161 -12.01 7.96 2.12
CA ASP A 161 -10.80 8.45 1.50
C ASP A 161 -9.72 7.35 1.48
N TRP A 162 -9.67 6.48 2.49
CA TRP A 162 -8.80 5.30 2.53
C TRP A 162 -9.19 4.25 1.50
N LEU A 163 -10.49 3.98 1.33
CA LEU A 163 -11.01 3.07 0.30
C LEU A 163 -10.66 3.55 -1.10
N GLY A 164 -10.81 4.85 -1.38
CA GLY A 164 -10.45 5.47 -2.65
C GLY A 164 -8.95 5.70 -2.86
N GLY A 165 -8.12 5.50 -1.82
CA GLY A 165 -6.66 5.66 -1.89
C GLY A 165 -6.16 7.10 -1.73
N ALA A 166 -7.03 8.06 -1.44
CA ALA A 166 -6.66 9.43 -1.05
C ALA A 166 -6.09 9.49 0.38
N HIS A 167 -6.37 8.48 1.19
CA HIS A 167 -5.82 8.29 2.53
C HIS A 167 -5.21 6.90 2.68
N GLY A 168 -4.28 6.76 3.63
CA GLY A 168 -3.52 5.53 3.81
C GLY A 168 -2.38 5.37 2.81
N LYS A 169 -1.39 4.56 3.19
CA LYS A 169 -0.19 4.32 2.39
C LYS A 169 -0.32 2.99 1.65
N ARG A 170 0.12 2.94 0.39
CA ARG A 170 0.32 1.66 -0.34
C ARG A 170 1.63 1.01 0.09
N VAL A 171 1.66 -0.32 0.11
CA VAL A 171 2.86 -1.09 0.44
C VAL A 171 3.67 -1.29 -0.83
N SER A 172 4.91 -0.82 -0.83
CA SER A 172 5.91 -0.97 -1.90
C SER A 172 5.55 -0.29 -3.24
N ASN A 173 4.46 -0.71 -3.91
CA ASN A 173 4.19 -0.38 -5.30
C ASN A 173 2.97 0.53 -5.47
N TRP A 174 3.06 1.46 -6.42
CA TRP A 174 1.96 2.35 -6.79
C TRP A 174 1.00 1.70 -7.80
N ALA A 175 1.50 0.82 -8.68
CA ALA A 175 0.73 0.07 -9.68
C ALA A 175 0.75 -1.46 -9.43
N GLY A 176 -0.13 -2.20 -10.11
CA GLY A 176 -0.40 -3.62 -9.84
C GLY A 176 -1.29 -3.81 -8.62
N ASP A 177 -1.17 -4.98 -8.00
CA ASP A 177 -1.87 -5.34 -6.77
C ASP A 177 -1.86 -4.23 -5.73
N ARG A 178 -3.08 -3.77 -5.39
CA ARG A 178 -3.29 -2.79 -4.34
C ARG A 178 -3.19 -3.45 -2.99
N VAL A 179 -2.05 -3.27 -2.35
CA VAL A 179 -1.85 -3.59 -0.94
C VAL A 179 -1.71 -2.30 -0.15
N VAL A 180 -2.51 -2.12 0.89
CA VAL A 180 -2.47 -0.92 1.74
C VAL A 180 -2.22 -1.24 3.20
N TYR A 181 -1.63 -0.29 3.90
CA TYR A 181 -1.53 -0.32 5.35
C TYR A 181 -2.93 -0.17 5.98
N ASN A 182 -3.17 -0.90 7.07
CA ASN A 182 -4.38 -0.78 7.86
C ASN A 182 -4.34 0.51 8.71
N CYS A 183 -5.48 0.99 9.20
CA CYS A 183 -5.55 2.21 10.02
C CYS A 183 -4.60 2.13 11.22
N ALA A 184 -4.63 0.99 11.92
CA ALA A 184 -3.81 0.70 13.09
C ALA A 184 -2.32 0.43 12.79
N SER A 185 -1.90 0.50 11.51
CA SER A 185 -0.49 0.46 11.14
C SER A 185 0.20 1.81 11.29
N CYS A 186 -0.56 2.91 11.26
CA CYS A 186 -0.02 4.27 11.43
C CYS A 186 -0.60 4.96 12.66
N HIS A 187 -1.85 4.67 13.01
CA HIS A 187 -2.52 5.21 14.18
C HIS A 187 -2.43 4.25 15.37
N ASN A 188 -2.14 4.77 16.56
CA ASN A 188 -2.34 4.01 17.80
C ASN A 188 -3.85 3.86 18.05
N PRO A 189 -4.44 2.66 18.08
CA PRO A 189 -5.89 2.50 18.27
C PRO A 189 -6.43 3.09 19.59
N HIS A 190 -5.60 3.15 20.63
CA HIS A 190 -5.97 3.73 21.93
C HIS A 190 -5.74 5.24 22.00
N SER A 191 -4.99 5.82 21.05
CA SER A 191 -4.78 7.27 20.93
C SER A 191 -4.58 7.64 19.46
N PRO A 192 -5.61 7.56 18.60
CA PRO A 192 -5.42 7.58 17.15
C PRO A 192 -4.98 8.93 16.60
N ARG A 193 -5.31 10.02 17.30
CA ARG A 193 -4.98 11.36 16.84
C ARG A 193 -3.46 11.56 16.83
N PHE A 194 -2.92 12.05 15.72
CA PHE A 194 -1.54 12.54 15.70
C PHE A 194 -1.44 13.87 16.45
N GLU A 195 -0.41 13.99 17.26
CA GLU A 195 -0.06 15.25 17.90
C GLU A 195 0.22 16.33 16.85
N LYS A 196 -0.16 17.56 17.17
CA LYS A 196 0.20 18.71 16.35
C LYS A 196 1.72 18.84 16.36
N ARG A 197 2.32 18.82 15.18
CA ARG A 197 3.74 19.03 14.99
C ARG A 197 3.97 19.83 13.73
N PHE A 198 5.09 20.53 13.66
CA PHE A 198 5.55 21.11 12.41
C PHE A 198 5.80 20.00 11.38
N PRO A 199 5.61 20.28 10.08
CA PRO A 199 6.00 19.36 9.01
C PRO A 199 7.46 18.96 9.23
N ALA A 200 7.77 17.67 9.07
CA ALA A 200 9.17 17.26 9.04
C ALA A 200 9.78 17.84 7.75
N THR A 201 10.66 18.83 7.89
CA THR A 201 11.47 19.31 6.77
C THR A 201 12.61 18.32 6.59
N TYR A 202 12.62 17.59 5.48
CA TYR A 202 13.81 16.86 5.06
C TYR A 202 14.77 17.87 4.45
N SER A 203 15.68 18.39 5.26
CA SER A 203 16.85 19.10 4.76
C SER A 203 17.88 18.05 4.40
N VAL A 204 18.23 17.94 3.12
CA VAL A 204 19.43 17.18 2.73
C VAL A 204 20.61 17.83 3.48
N PRO A 205 21.52 17.07 4.12
CA PRO A 205 22.70 17.67 4.73
C PRO A 205 23.41 18.53 3.69
N LEU A 206 23.63 19.81 4.02
CA LEU A 206 24.49 20.68 3.24
C LEU A 206 25.92 20.23 3.58
N ASN A 207 26.47 19.35 2.74
CA ASN A 207 27.89 19.02 2.76
C ASN A 207 28.69 20.17 2.13
#